data_AF-A0A7S0XV71-F1
#
_entry.id   AF-A0A7S0XV71-F1
#
_cell.length_a   1.000
_cell.length_b   1.000
_cell.length_c   1.000
_cell.angle_alpha   90.00
_cell.angle_beta   90.00
_cell.angle_gamma   90.00
#
_symmetry.space_group_name_H-M   'P 1'
#
loop_
_entity.id
_entity.type
_entity.pdbx_description
1 polymer ?
#
loop_
_entity_poly.entity_id
_entity_poly.type
_entity_poly.pdbx_seq_one_letter_code
_entity_poly.pdbx_strand_id
1 'polypeptide(L)'
;REMLDINLFRAEKGGNPDLIRESQRRRFAKVEAVDEVIAVDVEWRQLQFQVDELRGQFGKKNKEVAMKKKAKEDADKEIAECKEIDVQIKAKEAECDAVSAKRDELLKGIGNLVPDSVPVSDNEDLNAIIRVSDLDKVLPADQMKEYKTVKELDDVCKKGEGKLSHVDLIQMLGLADTDRGATVGGNRGYYLVGDGVLLNQALINYGLSFLVPRGYVPLQTPFFMQKEAMAAVAQLAQFDDELYKVSGEGEDKYLIATSEQPIAAYHRNLWMDPKELPKKYCGLSTCFRKEVGSHGRDTLGIFRVHQFEKIEQFCLTQPEDDKSWEMLESMITASEGFYKSLGIPYRVVTIVSGALNDAAAKKYDLEAYFPGSGAYRELVSCSNCTDYQARRLETRFGTAGQKKAGGGQAAKQYVHMLNSTLTATERTLCCLVENYQTDKGMNVPEVLQPFMGGKTFIPFVKQLKDLKEKK
;
A
#
# COMPACT_ATOMS: atom_id res chain seq x y z
N ARG A 1 7.02 17.47 -0.55
CA ARG A 1 6.17 17.23 0.64
C ARG A 1 6.68 15.99 1.33
N GLU A 2 6.88 16.08 2.63
CA GLU A 2 7.64 15.13 3.44
C GLU A 2 6.93 13.77 3.58
N MET A 3 7.68 12.67 3.45
CA MET A 3 7.19 11.30 3.69
C MET A 3 7.49 10.87 5.13
N LEU A 4 8.74 11.04 5.58
CA LEU A 4 9.11 11.05 6.99
C LEU A 4 9.23 12.49 7.51
N ASP A 5 8.96 12.69 8.80
CA ASP A 5 9.11 13.99 9.46
C ASP A 5 10.56 14.49 9.37
N ILE A 6 10.79 15.66 8.78
CA ILE A 6 12.15 16.22 8.70
C ILE A 6 12.78 16.42 10.09
N ASN A 7 11.98 16.60 11.15
CA ASN A 7 12.52 16.76 12.49
C ASN A 7 13.13 15.46 13.04
N LEU A 8 12.79 14.28 12.51
CA LEU A 8 13.48 13.04 12.86
C LEU A 8 14.94 13.04 12.40
N PHE A 9 15.27 13.77 11.34
CA PHE A 9 16.62 13.94 10.81
C PHE A 9 17.44 15.01 11.57
N ARG A 10 16.82 15.77 12.48
CA ARG A 10 17.45 16.88 13.20
C ARG A 10 17.70 16.52 14.65
N ALA A 11 18.93 16.07 14.96
CA ALA A 11 19.33 15.71 16.32
C ALA A 11 19.15 16.87 17.31
N GLU A 12 19.42 18.11 16.88
CA GLU A 12 19.27 19.32 17.68
C GLU A 12 17.81 19.70 17.98
N LYS A 13 16.85 19.09 17.26
CA LYS A 13 15.40 19.23 17.49
C LYS A 13 14.82 18.04 18.26
N GLY A 14 15.66 17.14 18.77
CA GLY A 14 15.25 15.92 19.47
C GLY A 14 14.94 14.74 18.55
N GLY A 15 15.24 14.87 17.25
CA GLY A 15 15.20 13.75 16.31
C GLY A 15 16.32 12.74 16.56
N ASN A 16 16.21 11.57 15.93
CA ASN A 16 17.21 10.52 16.01
C ASN A 16 17.56 10.01 14.59
N PRO A 17 18.52 10.65 13.91
CA PRO A 17 18.94 10.26 12.57
C PRO A 17 19.49 8.84 12.49
N ASP A 18 20.07 8.32 13.58
CA ASP A 18 20.63 6.97 13.62
C ASP A 18 19.55 5.89 13.53
N LEU A 19 18.34 6.15 14.03
CA LEU A 19 17.19 5.26 13.81
C LEU A 19 16.83 5.18 12.31
N ILE A 20 16.93 6.29 11.59
CA ILE A 20 16.64 6.33 10.15
C ILE A 20 17.72 5.60 9.37
N ARG A 21 19.00 5.82 9.72
CA ARG A 21 20.14 5.08 9.14
C ARG A 21 20.01 3.59 9.37
N GLU A 22 19.62 3.18 10.58
CA GLU A 22 19.40 1.78 10.90
C GLU A 22 18.23 1.18 10.11
N SER A 23 17.12 1.91 9.98
CA SER A 23 15.99 1.49 9.15
C SER A 23 16.40 1.32 7.67
N GLN A 24 17.21 2.22 7.11
CA GLN A 24 17.76 2.08 5.76
C GLN A 24 18.65 0.83 5.63
N ARG A 25 19.52 0.56 6.61
CA ARG A 25 20.33 -0.67 6.64
C ARG A 25 19.46 -1.92 6.62
N ARG A 26 18.42 -1.97 7.45
CA ARG A 26 17.47 -3.09 7.49
C ARG A 26 16.74 -3.28 6.16
N ARG A 27 16.42 -2.19 5.46
CA ARG A 27 15.80 -2.22 4.13
C ARG A 27 16.76 -2.57 2.99
N PHE A 28 18.06 -2.79 3.27
CA PHE A 28 19.10 -2.95 2.25
C PHE A 28 19.19 -1.73 1.31
N ALA A 29 18.80 -0.56 1.81
CA ALA A 29 18.79 0.70 1.09
C ALA A 29 20.06 1.52 1.40
N LYS A 30 20.33 2.53 0.56
CA LYS A 30 21.47 3.43 0.71
C LYS A 30 21.36 4.24 2.01
N VAL A 31 22.32 4.05 2.92
CA VAL A 31 22.35 4.74 4.23
C VAL A 31 22.74 6.21 4.05
N GLU A 32 23.65 6.48 3.12
CA GLU A 32 24.16 7.82 2.83
C GLU A 32 23.05 8.77 2.34
N ALA A 33 21.93 8.23 1.85
CA ALA A 33 20.76 9.03 1.50
C ALA A 33 20.23 9.84 2.70
N VAL A 34 20.38 9.31 3.94
CA VAL A 34 20.02 10.05 5.17
C VAL A 34 20.95 11.24 5.37
N ASP A 35 22.25 11.07 5.13
CA ASP A 35 23.24 12.12 5.28
C ASP A 35 23.09 13.19 4.19
N GLU A 36 22.74 12.79 2.97
CA GLU A 36 22.39 13.70 1.88
C GLU A 36 21.18 14.59 2.24
N VAL A 37 20.12 14.01 2.82
CA VAL A 37 18.96 14.77 3.30
C VAL A 37 19.37 15.75 4.40
N ILE A 38 20.18 15.33 5.37
CA ILE A 38 20.64 16.18 6.47
C ILE A 38 21.48 17.34 5.94
N ALA A 39 22.41 17.09 5.00
CA ALA A 39 23.26 18.11 4.41
C ALA A 39 22.44 19.19 3.70
N VAL A 40 21.47 18.78 2.87
CA VAL A 40 20.57 19.71 2.17
C VAL A 40 19.66 20.46 3.14
N ASP A 41 19.20 19.83 4.24
CA ASP A 41 18.43 20.52 5.27
C ASP A 41 19.26 21.54 6.06
N VAL A 42 20.54 21.28 6.32
CA VAL A 42 21.47 22.24 6.93
C VAL A 42 21.66 23.45 6.00
N GLU A 43 21.91 23.21 4.71
CA GLU A 43 22.02 24.26 3.69
C GLU A 43 20.75 25.13 3.65
N TRP A 44 19.57 24.49 3.61
CA TRP A 44 18.29 25.20 3.63
C TRP A 44 18.13 26.07 4.87
N ARG A 45 18.47 25.56 6.06
CA ARG A 45 18.38 26.34 7.32
C ARG A 45 19.35 27.51 7.36
N GLN A 46 20.55 27.37 6.80
CA GLN A 46 21.51 28.47 6.69
C GLN A 46 20.98 29.56 5.76
N LEU A 47 20.40 29.21 4.62
CA LEU A 47 19.76 30.17 3.70
C LEU A 47 18.56 30.85 4.38
N GLN A 48 17.75 30.09 5.13
CA GLN A 48 16.62 30.66 5.87
C GLN A 48 17.08 31.70 6.91
N PHE A 49 18.19 31.43 7.60
CA PHE A 49 18.79 32.39 8.53
C PHE A 49 19.27 33.66 7.81
N GLN A 50 19.89 33.54 6.63
CA GLN A 50 20.30 34.68 5.81
C GLN A 50 19.10 35.53 5.37
N VAL A 51 17.99 34.90 4.97
CA VAL A 51 16.74 35.59 4.64
C VAL A 51 16.22 36.38 5.86
N ASP A 52 16.21 35.76 7.03
CA ASP A 52 15.73 36.42 8.26
C ASP A 52 16.65 37.58 8.69
N GLU A 53 17.97 37.45 8.49
CA GLU A 53 18.93 38.53 8.70
C GLU A 53 18.68 39.71 7.75
N LEU A 54 18.51 39.44 6.44
CA LEU A 54 18.18 40.46 5.44
C LEU A 54 16.86 41.16 5.74
N ARG A 55 15.82 40.42 6.17
CA ARG A 55 14.55 41.00 6.63
C ARG A 55 14.73 41.88 7.87
N GLY A 56 15.61 41.47 8.78
CA GLY A 56 16.00 42.28 9.94
C GLY A 56 16.70 43.57 9.54
N GLN A 57 17.61 43.52 8.56
CA GLN A 57 18.30 44.69 8.00
C GLN A 57 17.33 45.61 7.26
N PHE A 58 16.45 45.06 6.42
CA PHE A 58 15.37 45.80 5.75
C PHE A 58 14.49 46.52 6.77
N GLY A 59 14.07 45.83 7.83
CA GLY A 59 13.25 46.40 8.89
C GLY A 59 13.93 47.56 9.64
N LYS A 60 15.25 47.48 9.85
CA LYS A 60 16.04 48.59 10.43
C LYS A 60 16.13 49.77 9.48
N LYS A 61 16.48 49.53 8.21
CA LYS A 61 16.62 50.57 7.17
C LYS A 61 15.29 51.26 6.86
N ASN A 62 14.20 50.51 6.83
CA ASN A 62 12.87 51.08 6.62
C ASN A 62 12.43 51.99 7.80
N LYS A 63 12.88 51.70 9.03
CA LYS A 63 12.69 52.63 10.17
C LYS A 63 13.50 53.91 10.00
N GLU A 64 14.74 53.84 9.52
CA GLU A 64 15.56 55.02 9.20
C GLU A 64 14.88 55.89 8.13
N VAL A 65 14.37 55.29 7.05
CA VAL A 65 13.57 55.99 6.02
C VAL A 65 12.37 56.71 6.64
N ALA A 66 11.62 56.03 7.52
CA ALA A 66 10.46 56.63 8.19
C ALA A 66 10.85 57.80 9.10
N MET A 67 11.97 57.71 9.82
CA MET A 67 12.49 58.79 10.67
C MET A 67 12.91 60.01 9.84
N LYS A 68 13.69 59.81 8.78
CA LYS A 68 14.14 60.89 7.88
C LYS A 68 12.98 61.58 7.18
N LYS A 69 12.01 60.82 6.66
CA LYS A 69 10.78 61.38 6.07
C LYS A 69 9.97 62.21 7.08
N LYS A 70 9.89 61.76 8.34
CA LYS A 70 9.22 62.51 9.42
C LYS A 70 9.99 63.80 9.77
N ALA A 71 11.31 63.78 9.69
CA ALA A 71 12.19 64.94 9.88
C ALA A 71 12.26 65.87 8.65
N LYS A 72 11.62 65.51 7.52
CA LYS A 72 11.71 66.20 6.21
C LYS A 72 13.14 66.24 5.63
N GLU A 73 13.94 65.23 5.94
CA GLU A 73 15.28 65.02 5.40
C GLU A 73 15.25 64.14 4.15
N ASP A 74 16.29 64.23 3.31
CA ASP A 74 16.48 63.35 2.17
C ASP A 74 16.77 61.91 2.62
N ALA A 75 15.98 60.97 2.08
CA ALA A 75 16.02 59.54 2.37
C ALA A 75 16.28 58.69 1.11
N ASP A 76 16.65 59.31 -0.03
CA ASP A 76 16.80 58.62 -1.30
C ASP A 76 17.85 57.50 -1.24
N LYS A 77 18.93 57.72 -0.47
CA LYS A 77 19.96 56.71 -0.22
C LYS A 77 19.39 55.49 0.52
N GLU A 78 18.71 55.68 1.64
CA GLU A 78 18.13 54.58 2.41
C GLU A 78 17.00 53.88 1.65
N ILE A 79 16.26 54.60 0.81
CA ILE A 79 15.26 54.02 -0.09
C ILE A 79 15.93 53.11 -1.13
N ALA A 80 17.06 53.53 -1.71
CA ALA A 80 17.83 52.71 -2.63
C ALA A 80 18.39 51.44 -1.93
N GLU A 81 18.94 51.58 -0.73
CA GLU A 81 19.42 50.44 0.09
C GLU A 81 18.28 49.45 0.41
N CYS A 82 17.08 49.95 0.79
CA CYS A 82 15.91 49.10 0.99
C CYS A 82 15.51 48.31 -0.26
N LYS A 83 15.55 48.95 -1.45
CA LYS A 83 15.26 48.26 -2.72
C LYS A 83 16.29 47.17 -3.03
N GLU A 84 17.56 47.44 -2.75
CA GLU A 84 18.64 46.46 -2.95
C GLU A 84 18.48 45.26 -2.01
N ILE A 85 18.20 45.50 -0.73
CA ILE A 85 17.94 44.43 0.25
C ILE A 85 16.71 43.62 -0.15
N ASP A 86 15.65 44.24 -0.65
CA ASP A 86 14.44 43.54 -1.14
C ASP A 86 14.76 42.60 -2.33
N VAL A 87 15.63 43.02 -3.25
CA VAL A 87 16.13 42.16 -4.34
C VAL A 87 16.93 40.97 -3.79
N GLN A 88 17.80 41.19 -2.80
CA GLN A 88 18.57 40.11 -2.16
C GLN A 88 17.68 39.13 -1.40
N ILE A 89 16.65 39.62 -0.70
CA ILE A 89 15.65 38.77 -0.02
C ILE A 89 14.97 37.86 -1.05
N LYS A 90 14.46 38.41 -2.15
CA LYS A 90 13.78 37.62 -3.21
C LYS A 90 14.70 36.57 -3.84
N ALA A 91 15.95 36.92 -4.09
CA ALA A 91 16.94 35.98 -4.62
C ALA A 91 17.19 34.82 -3.64
N LYS A 92 17.38 35.14 -2.35
CA LYS A 92 17.62 34.12 -1.30
C LYS A 92 16.38 33.28 -1.00
N GLU A 93 15.19 33.85 -1.08
CA GLU A 93 13.93 33.09 -0.98
C GLU A 93 13.80 32.08 -2.13
N ALA A 94 14.15 32.45 -3.37
CA ALA A 94 14.16 31.53 -4.49
C ALA A 94 15.21 30.39 -4.32
N GLU A 95 16.39 30.69 -3.76
CA GLU A 95 17.37 29.68 -3.37
C GLU A 95 16.81 28.74 -2.29
N CYS A 96 16.17 29.27 -1.24
CA CYS A 96 15.50 28.47 -0.20
C CYS A 96 14.47 27.51 -0.81
N ASP A 97 13.63 28.00 -1.73
CA ASP A 97 12.61 27.19 -2.38
C ASP A 97 13.23 26.04 -3.18
N ALA A 98 14.28 26.32 -3.96
CA ALA A 98 15.00 25.31 -4.74
C ALA A 98 15.66 24.23 -3.84
N VAL A 99 16.34 24.65 -2.76
CA VAL A 99 17.00 23.72 -1.82
C VAL A 99 15.96 22.90 -1.05
N SER A 100 14.84 23.51 -0.65
CA SER A 100 13.74 22.79 0.01
C SER A 100 13.10 21.75 -0.92
N ALA A 101 12.92 22.07 -2.20
CA ALA A 101 12.40 21.13 -3.20
C ALA A 101 13.36 19.95 -3.41
N LYS A 102 14.67 20.20 -3.44
CA LYS A 102 15.71 19.16 -3.51
C LYS A 102 15.67 18.25 -2.27
N ARG A 103 15.60 18.82 -1.06
CA ARG A 103 15.46 18.05 0.18
C ARG A 103 14.22 17.17 0.15
N ASP A 104 13.09 17.75 -0.23
CA ASP A 104 11.81 17.06 -0.31
C ASP A 104 11.80 15.93 -1.35
N GLU A 105 12.58 16.06 -2.44
CA GLU A 105 12.77 14.97 -3.41
C GLU A 105 13.58 13.83 -2.81
N LEU A 106 14.69 14.13 -2.13
CA LEU A 106 15.51 13.12 -1.45
C LEU A 106 14.72 12.36 -0.37
N LEU A 107 13.85 13.06 0.38
CA LEU A 107 12.97 12.45 1.37
C LEU A 107 12.01 11.41 0.78
N LYS A 108 11.65 11.51 -0.51
CA LYS A 108 10.80 10.50 -1.16
C LYS A 108 11.48 9.15 -1.34
N GLY A 109 12.81 9.13 -1.34
CA GLY A 109 13.60 7.89 -1.44
C GLY A 109 13.87 7.22 -0.10
N ILE A 110 13.38 7.75 1.02
CA ILE A 110 13.56 7.17 2.35
C ILE A 110 12.29 6.41 2.72
N GLY A 111 12.42 5.10 2.93
CA GLY A 111 11.33 4.24 3.39
C GLY A 111 10.91 4.53 4.82
N ASN A 112 9.70 4.10 5.17
CA ASN A 112 9.15 4.19 6.52
C ASN A 112 10.03 3.44 7.53
N LEU A 113 9.91 3.79 8.82
CA LEU A 113 10.69 3.16 9.87
C LEU A 113 10.30 1.69 10.06
N VAL A 114 11.29 0.81 10.02
CA VAL A 114 11.12 -0.64 10.20
C VAL A 114 11.26 -1.00 11.69
N PRO A 115 10.21 -1.53 12.35
CA PRO A 115 10.28 -1.91 13.76
C PRO A 115 11.09 -3.20 13.97
N ASP A 116 11.53 -3.44 15.20
CA ASP A 116 12.34 -4.62 15.59
C ASP A 116 11.64 -5.96 15.39
N SER A 117 10.31 -5.97 15.29
CA SER A 117 9.54 -7.19 15.04
C SER A 117 9.57 -7.68 13.59
N VAL A 118 10.22 -6.94 12.67
CA VAL A 118 10.36 -7.33 11.26
C VAL A 118 11.67 -8.12 11.07
N PRO A 119 11.63 -9.31 10.46
CA PRO A 119 12.83 -10.07 10.18
C PRO A 119 13.74 -9.35 9.17
N VAL A 120 15.04 -9.25 9.49
CA VAL A 120 16.01 -8.53 8.65
C VAL A 120 16.64 -9.48 7.65
N SER A 121 16.21 -9.38 6.39
CA SER A 121 16.68 -10.20 5.26
C SER A 121 16.23 -9.56 3.94
N ASP A 122 16.98 -9.82 2.86
CA ASP A 122 16.64 -9.51 1.47
C ASP A 122 16.07 -10.74 0.72
N ASN A 123 15.99 -11.89 1.41
CA ASN A 123 15.45 -13.13 0.89
C ASN A 123 14.06 -13.45 1.51
N GLU A 124 13.03 -13.48 0.68
CA GLU A 124 11.65 -13.82 1.05
C GLU A 124 11.47 -15.28 1.52
N ASP A 125 12.39 -16.19 1.19
CA ASP A 125 12.41 -17.56 1.74
C ASP A 125 12.54 -17.56 3.29
N LEU A 126 13.08 -16.47 3.83
CA LEU A 126 13.26 -16.23 5.26
C LEU A 126 12.11 -15.43 5.89
N ASN A 127 11.01 -15.23 5.17
CA ASN A 127 9.76 -14.73 5.75
C ASN A 127 9.39 -15.60 6.96
N ALA A 128 9.12 -14.94 8.09
CA ALA A 128 8.85 -15.61 9.35
C ALA A 128 7.41 -16.10 9.40
N ILE A 129 7.18 -17.37 9.69
CA ILE A 129 5.84 -17.92 9.88
C ILE A 129 5.32 -17.46 11.25
N ILE A 130 4.12 -16.87 11.25
CA ILE A 130 3.46 -16.37 12.46
C ILE A 130 2.34 -17.30 12.88
N ARG A 131 1.54 -17.77 11.92
CA ARG A 131 0.40 -18.68 12.14
C ARG A 131 0.25 -19.63 10.97
N VAL A 132 -0.26 -20.82 11.23
CA VAL A 132 -0.64 -21.79 10.18
C VAL A 132 -2.00 -22.38 10.51
N SER A 133 -2.85 -22.54 9.50
CA SER A 133 -4.17 -23.16 9.60
C SER A 133 -4.19 -24.50 8.87
N ASP A 134 -4.89 -25.49 9.43
CA ASP A 134 -5.13 -26.80 8.84
C ASP A 134 -3.86 -27.52 8.34
N LEU A 135 -2.81 -27.53 9.17
CA LEU A 135 -1.50 -28.13 8.84
C LEU A 135 -1.63 -29.63 8.46
N ASP A 136 -2.63 -30.31 9.01
CA ASP A 136 -2.97 -31.72 8.73
C ASP A 136 -3.42 -31.94 7.28
N LYS A 137 -4.01 -30.92 6.63
CA LYS A 137 -4.38 -30.97 5.21
C LYS A 137 -3.18 -30.76 4.28
N VAL A 138 -2.08 -30.21 4.80
CA VAL A 138 -0.92 -29.77 4.00
C VAL A 138 0.30 -30.68 4.20
N LEU A 139 0.47 -31.25 5.40
CA LEU A 139 1.67 -32.02 5.77
C LEU A 139 1.41 -33.52 5.99
N PRO A 140 2.45 -34.36 5.84
CA PRO A 140 2.46 -35.72 6.39
C PRO A 140 2.34 -35.72 7.91
N ALA A 141 1.65 -36.71 8.49
CA ALA A 141 1.44 -36.79 9.93
C ALA A 141 2.76 -36.87 10.72
N ASP A 142 3.78 -37.49 10.14
CA ASP A 142 5.14 -37.61 10.67
C ASP A 142 5.98 -36.32 10.55
N GLN A 143 5.49 -35.31 9.82
CA GLN A 143 6.15 -34.01 9.64
C GLN A 143 5.41 -32.87 10.37
N MET A 144 4.43 -33.19 11.21
CA MET A 144 3.65 -32.20 11.98
C MET A 144 4.49 -31.63 13.13
N LYS A 145 5.06 -30.43 12.92
CA LYS A 145 5.83 -29.68 13.93
C LYS A 145 5.69 -28.17 13.69
N GLU A 146 6.30 -27.39 14.56
CA GLU A 146 6.43 -25.94 14.37
C GLU A 146 7.54 -25.63 13.36
N TYR A 147 7.24 -24.73 12.42
CA TYR A 147 8.15 -24.24 11.39
C TYR A 147 8.32 -22.74 11.56
N LYS A 148 9.57 -22.24 11.48
CA LYS A 148 9.87 -20.82 11.74
C LYS A 148 9.91 -19.99 10.47
N THR A 149 10.33 -20.58 9.36
CA THR A 149 10.46 -19.88 8.08
C THR A 149 9.65 -20.55 6.99
N VAL A 150 9.28 -19.76 5.98
CA VAL A 150 8.60 -20.23 4.77
C VAL A 150 9.34 -21.41 4.13
N LYS A 151 10.66 -21.28 3.95
CA LYS A 151 11.49 -22.34 3.36
C LYS A 151 11.39 -23.68 4.09
N GLU A 152 11.46 -23.66 5.43
CA GLU A 152 11.40 -24.91 6.21
C GLU A 152 10.06 -25.65 6.02
N LEU A 153 8.95 -24.91 5.86
CA LEU A 153 7.62 -25.49 5.64
C LEU A 153 7.42 -25.93 4.19
N ASP A 154 7.89 -25.15 3.21
CA ASP A 154 7.75 -25.48 1.80
C ASP A 154 8.51 -26.76 1.42
N ASP A 155 9.66 -27.01 2.06
CA ASP A 155 10.47 -28.22 1.85
C ASP A 155 9.73 -29.53 2.23
N VAL A 156 8.63 -29.47 2.98
CA VAL A 156 7.89 -30.64 3.49
C VAL A 156 6.41 -30.71 3.05
N CYS A 157 5.92 -29.74 2.28
CA CYS A 157 4.53 -29.69 1.84
C CYS A 157 4.18 -30.86 0.90
N LYS A 158 3.04 -31.52 1.13
CA LYS A 158 2.55 -32.61 0.25
C LYS A 158 1.98 -32.04 -1.04
N LYS A 159 2.58 -32.35 -2.18
CA LYS A 159 1.88 -32.14 -3.46
C LYS A 159 0.60 -32.99 -3.48
N GLY A 160 -0.53 -32.40 -3.88
CA GLY A 160 -1.80 -33.12 -3.96
C GLY A 160 -1.75 -34.19 -5.06
N GLU A 161 -1.59 -35.45 -4.68
CA GLU A 161 -1.57 -36.56 -5.63
C GLU A 161 -2.88 -36.58 -6.45
N GLY A 162 -2.75 -36.55 -7.78
CA GLY A 162 -3.90 -36.54 -8.69
C GLY A 162 -4.71 -35.24 -8.72
N LYS A 163 -4.32 -34.20 -7.96
CA LYS A 163 -4.99 -32.89 -8.00
C LYS A 163 -4.52 -32.07 -9.19
N LEU A 164 -5.47 -31.46 -9.88
CA LEU A 164 -5.22 -30.59 -11.03
C LEU A 164 -4.93 -29.16 -10.56
N SER A 165 -4.13 -28.44 -11.35
CA SER A 165 -3.86 -27.02 -11.16
C SER A 165 -5.08 -26.17 -11.56
N HIS A 166 -5.22 -25.00 -10.95
CA HIS A 166 -6.25 -24.02 -11.28
C HIS A 166 -6.28 -23.67 -12.78
N VAL A 167 -5.14 -23.70 -13.47
CA VAL A 167 -5.04 -23.43 -14.93
C VAL A 167 -5.93 -24.38 -15.73
N ASP A 168 -5.83 -25.67 -15.46
CA ASP A 168 -6.61 -26.70 -16.16
C ASP A 168 -8.05 -26.71 -15.66
N LEU A 169 -8.26 -26.58 -14.35
CA LEU A 169 -9.59 -26.62 -13.72
C LEU A 169 -10.49 -25.48 -14.21
N ILE A 170 -9.97 -24.25 -14.32
CA ILE A 170 -10.73 -23.10 -14.83
C ILE A 170 -11.26 -23.39 -16.25
N GLN A 171 -10.45 -24.03 -17.10
CA GLN A 171 -10.86 -24.41 -18.44
C GLN A 171 -11.86 -25.57 -18.45
N MET A 172 -11.62 -26.61 -17.64
CA MET A 172 -12.51 -27.77 -17.52
C MET A 172 -13.90 -27.39 -16.99
N LEU A 173 -13.96 -26.48 -16.03
CA LEU A 173 -15.20 -25.95 -15.45
C LEU A 173 -15.85 -24.87 -16.34
N GLY A 174 -15.14 -24.36 -17.36
CA GLY A 174 -15.64 -23.31 -18.24
C GLY A 174 -15.80 -21.96 -17.54
N LEU A 175 -15.01 -21.68 -16.49
CA LEU A 175 -15.13 -20.45 -15.70
C LEU A 175 -14.49 -19.24 -16.38
N ALA A 176 -13.48 -19.46 -17.23
CA ALA A 176 -12.85 -18.40 -17.99
C ALA A 176 -12.42 -18.83 -19.39
N ASP A 177 -12.46 -17.90 -20.34
CA ASP A 177 -11.92 -18.02 -21.70
C ASP A 177 -10.68 -17.12 -21.83
N THR A 178 -9.51 -17.73 -21.61
CA THR A 178 -8.21 -17.05 -21.69
C THR A 178 -7.70 -16.93 -23.12
N ASP A 179 -8.12 -17.82 -24.02
CA ASP A 179 -7.68 -17.80 -25.42
C ASP A 179 -8.31 -16.59 -26.13
N ARG A 180 -9.64 -16.43 -26.02
CA ARG A 180 -10.31 -15.24 -26.56
C ARG A 180 -9.92 -13.98 -25.79
N GLY A 181 -9.70 -14.11 -24.48
CA GLY A 181 -9.16 -13.03 -23.66
C GLY A 181 -7.83 -12.51 -24.21
N ALA A 182 -6.92 -13.39 -24.58
CA ALA A 182 -5.63 -13.03 -25.16
C ALA A 182 -5.76 -12.31 -26.52
N THR A 183 -6.74 -12.71 -27.35
CA THR A 183 -6.98 -12.05 -28.64
C THR A 183 -7.53 -10.63 -28.53
N VAL A 184 -8.23 -10.31 -27.44
CA VAL A 184 -8.88 -9.00 -27.25
C VAL A 184 -8.09 -8.09 -26.31
N GLY A 185 -7.70 -8.60 -25.14
CA GLY A 185 -7.00 -7.84 -24.10
C GLY A 185 -5.47 -7.97 -24.15
N GLY A 186 -4.92 -8.75 -25.08
CA GLY A 186 -3.50 -9.10 -25.11
C GLY A 186 -3.13 -10.16 -24.07
N ASN A 187 -1.84 -10.45 -23.92
CA ASN A 187 -1.34 -11.44 -22.96
C ASN A 187 -1.92 -11.18 -21.56
N ARG A 188 -2.26 -12.26 -20.82
CA ARG A 188 -2.98 -12.21 -19.53
C ARG A 188 -4.42 -11.65 -19.57
N GLY A 189 -4.96 -11.37 -20.76
CA GLY A 189 -6.37 -11.07 -20.95
C GLY A 189 -7.25 -12.32 -20.77
N TYR A 190 -8.43 -12.15 -20.19
CA TYR A 190 -9.40 -13.24 -19.95
C TYR A 190 -10.82 -12.72 -20.02
N TYR A 191 -11.76 -13.62 -20.31
CA TYR A 191 -13.18 -13.43 -20.02
C TYR A 191 -13.59 -14.37 -18.89
N LEU A 192 -14.29 -13.89 -17.86
CA LEU A 192 -15.07 -14.78 -17.00
C LEU A 192 -16.36 -15.18 -17.71
N VAL A 193 -16.78 -16.44 -17.56
CA VAL A 193 -17.94 -17.01 -18.26
C VAL A 193 -18.81 -17.82 -17.30
N GLY A 194 -20.13 -17.67 -17.42
CA GLY A 194 -21.11 -18.47 -16.68
C GLY A 194 -20.85 -18.48 -15.17
N ASP A 195 -20.59 -19.65 -14.62
CA ASP A 195 -20.31 -19.82 -13.18
C ASP A 195 -19.04 -19.10 -12.71
N GLY A 196 -18.10 -18.77 -13.61
CA GLY A 196 -16.95 -17.94 -13.26
C GLY A 196 -17.35 -16.52 -12.89
N VAL A 197 -18.33 -15.94 -13.61
CA VAL A 197 -18.88 -14.62 -13.29
C VAL A 197 -19.66 -14.66 -11.98
N LEU A 198 -20.50 -15.70 -11.80
CA LEU A 198 -21.30 -15.85 -10.58
C LEU A 198 -20.41 -16.05 -9.35
N LEU A 199 -19.36 -16.86 -9.45
CA LEU A 199 -18.44 -17.11 -8.35
C LEU A 199 -17.63 -15.85 -7.98
N ASN A 200 -17.22 -15.05 -8.98
CA ASN A 200 -16.61 -13.76 -8.74
C ASN A 200 -17.55 -12.82 -7.98
N GLN A 201 -18.81 -12.70 -8.43
CA GLN A 201 -19.84 -11.91 -7.74
C GLN A 201 -20.15 -12.44 -6.33
N ALA A 202 -20.12 -13.76 -6.14
CA ALA A 202 -20.30 -14.37 -4.83
C ALA A 202 -19.18 -13.99 -3.85
N LEU A 203 -17.92 -14.00 -4.30
CA LEU A 203 -16.78 -13.56 -3.48
C LEU A 203 -16.87 -12.09 -3.11
N ILE A 204 -17.24 -11.22 -4.06
CA ILE A 204 -17.46 -9.78 -3.82
C ILE A 204 -18.53 -9.58 -2.74
N ASN A 205 -19.72 -10.16 -2.94
CA ASN A 205 -20.85 -9.98 -2.04
C ASN A 205 -20.61 -10.61 -0.66
N TYR A 206 -19.94 -11.76 -0.62
CA TYR A 206 -19.55 -12.39 0.63
C TYR A 206 -18.52 -11.54 1.38
N GLY A 207 -17.51 -11.00 0.69
CA GLY A 207 -16.51 -10.12 1.29
C GLY A 207 -17.11 -8.86 1.91
N LEU A 208 -18.02 -8.19 1.21
CA LEU A 208 -18.78 -7.06 1.75
C LEU A 208 -19.60 -7.48 2.98
N SER A 209 -20.36 -8.56 2.85
CA SER A 209 -21.23 -9.11 3.91
C SER A 209 -20.43 -9.61 5.13
N PHE A 210 -19.16 -9.95 4.94
CA PHE A 210 -18.25 -10.34 6.00
C PHE A 210 -17.73 -9.14 6.79
N LEU A 211 -17.36 -8.04 6.13
CA LEU A 211 -16.76 -6.87 6.79
C LEU A 211 -17.80 -5.90 7.37
N VAL A 212 -18.99 -5.76 6.78
CA VAL A 212 -20.03 -4.83 7.28
C VAL A 212 -20.40 -5.08 8.75
N PRO A 213 -20.71 -6.32 9.18
CA PRO A 213 -20.99 -6.61 10.59
C PRO A 213 -19.80 -6.36 11.53
N ARG A 214 -18.58 -6.20 11.00
CA ARG A 214 -17.35 -5.88 11.74
C ARG A 214 -17.09 -4.37 11.84
N GLY A 215 -18.07 -3.55 11.46
CA GLY A 215 -18.03 -2.09 11.56
C GLY A 215 -17.32 -1.40 10.40
N TYR A 216 -17.12 -2.09 9.27
CA TYR A 216 -16.57 -1.46 8.07
C TYR A 216 -17.68 -0.83 7.23
N VAL A 217 -17.38 0.34 6.67
CA VAL A 217 -18.26 1.04 5.73
C VAL A 217 -17.92 0.60 4.30
N PRO A 218 -18.86 0.01 3.53
CA PRO A 218 -18.64 -0.29 2.12
C PRO A 218 -18.38 0.98 1.33
N LEU A 219 -17.34 0.97 0.50
CA LEU A 219 -16.97 2.12 -0.31
C LEU A 219 -16.54 1.67 -1.71
N GLN A 220 -17.34 1.97 -2.72
CA GLN A 220 -16.92 1.83 -4.11
C GLN A 220 -16.14 3.09 -4.52
N THR A 221 -14.97 2.90 -5.13
CA THR A 221 -14.03 4.00 -5.41
C THR A 221 -14.00 4.35 -6.91
N PRO A 222 -13.56 5.57 -7.29
CA PRO A 222 -13.20 5.85 -8.68
C PRO A 222 -12.05 4.96 -9.14
N PHE A 223 -12.14 4.40 -10.35
CA PHE A 223 -11.12 3.47 -10.89
C PHE A 223 -9.94 4.16 -11.57
N PHE A 224 -9.97 5.48 -11.62
CA PHE A 224 -8.85 6.31 -12.06
C PHE A 224 -8.70 7.54 -11.16
N MET A 225 -7.48 8.03 -11.02
CA MET A 225 -7.14 9.19 -10.22
C MET A 225 -6.39 10.21 -11.08
N GLN A 226 -6.57 11.50 -10.79
CA GLN A 226 -5.71 12.56 -11.34
C GLN A 226 -4.25 12.31 -10.96
N LYS A 227 -3.32 12.70 -11.84
CA LYS A 227 -1.88 12.54 -11.63
C LYS A 227 -1.41 13.06 -10.28
N GLU A 228 -1.86 14.23 -9.85
CA GLU A 228 -1.47 14.87 -8.60
C GLU A 228 -1.97 14.09 -7.38
N ALA A 229 -3.15 13.46 -7.47
CA ALA A 229 -3.69 12.63 -6.41
C ALA A 229 -2.99 11.27 -6.36
N MET A 230 -2.75 10.65 -7.51
CA MET A 230 -2.01 9.38 -7.61
C MET A 230 -0.57 9.55 -7.10
N ALA A 231 0.09 10.65 -7.46
CA ALA A 231 1.40 11.04 -6.97
C ALA A 231 1.40 11.48 -5.50
N ALA A 232 0.31 11.34 -4.75
CA ALA A 232 0.32 11.45 -3.29
C ALA A 232 0.28 10.09 -2.59
N VAL A 233 -0.05 9.01 -3.30
CA VAL A 233 -0.28 7.66 -2.73
C VAL A 233 0.60 6.58 -3.35
N ALA A 234 1.11 6.80 -4.56
CA ALA A 234 2.01 5.87 -5.26
C ALA A 234 3.48 6.30 -5.16
N GLN A 235 4.37 5.31 -5.17
CA GLN A 235 5.83 5.47 -5.32
C GLN A 235 6.18 5.72 -6.79
N LEU A 236 7.36 6.30 -7.04
CA LEU A 236 7.82 6.60 -8.40
C LEU A 236 7.92 5.34 -9.27
N ALA A 237 8.53 4.27 -8.75
CA ALA A 237 8.65 2.99 -9.48
C ALA A 237 7.28 2.42 -9.91
N GLN A 238 6.22 2.64 -9.12
CA GLN A 238 4.88 2.15 -9.45
C GLN A 238 4.29 2.83 -10.69
N PHE A 239 4.68 4.06 -11.03
CA PHE A 239 4.23 4.71 -12.26
C PHE A 239 4.73 3.97 -13.51
N ASP A 240 5.97 3.49 -13.45
CA ASP A 240 6.60 2.77 -14.54
C ASP A 240 6.10 1.31 -14.59
N ASP A 241 6.12 0.64 -13.43
CA ASP A 241 5.98 -0.81 -13.36
C ASP A 241 4.54 -1.33 -13.15
N GLU A 242 3.66 -0.54 -12.53
CA GLU A 242 2.33 -1.00 -12.11
C GLU A 242 1.18 -0.23 -12.77
N LEU A 243 1.26 1.11 -12.83
CA LEU A 243 0.12 1.97 -13.13
C LEU A 243 -0.09 2.20 -14.62
N TYR A 244 -1.29 1.90 -15.12
CA TYR A 244 -1.72 2.31 -16.45
C TYR A 244 -2.07 3.80 -16.48
N LYS A 245 -1.53 4.51 -17.48
CA LYS A 245 -1.84 5.92 -17.74
C LYS A 245 -3.05 6.05 -18.66
N VAL A 246 -3.97 6.94 -18.31
CA VAL A 246 -5.11 7.35 -19.13
C VAL A 246 -4.84 8.77 -19.63
N SER A 247 -4.65 8.91 -20.94
CA SER A 247 -4.42 10.18 -21.61
C SER A 247 -5.56 10.48 -22.60
N GLY A 248 -5.85 11.76 -22.84
CA GLY A 248 -6.94 12.22 -23.70
C GLY A 248 -7.06 13.74 -23.67
N GLU A 249 -8.23 14.29 -23.96
CA GLU A 249 -8.50 15.71 -23.74
C GLU A 249 -8.61 16.01 -22.24
N GLY A 250 -7.69 16.85 -21.73
CA GLY A 250 -7.62 17.23 -20.32
C GLY A 250 -6.36 16.70 -19.61
N GLU A 251 -6.40 16.70 -18.28
CA GLU A 251 -5.29 16.26 -17.45
C GLU A 251 -5.11 14.73 -17.47
N ASP A 252 -3.85 14.31 -17.44
CA ASP A 252 -3.47 12.90 -17.33
C ASP A 252 -4.04 12.27 -16.05
N LYS A 253 -4.58 11.06 -16.21
CA LYS A 253 -5.09 10.23 -15.10
C LYS A 253 -4.38 8.88 -15.10
N TYR A 254 -4.55 8.13 -14.01
CA TYR A 254 -3.99 6.80 -13.86
C TYR A 254 -5.04 5.84 -13.34
N LEU A 255 -5.15 4.65 -13.93
CA LEU A 255 -5.97 3.58 -13.39
C LEU A 255 -5.40 3.12 -12.05
N ILE A 256 -6.26 2.76 -11.11
CA ILE A 256 -5.85 2.32 -9.77
C ILE A 256 -5.34 0.88 -9.80
N ALA A 257 -4.29 0.59 -9.04
CA ALA A 257 -3.76 -0.76 -8.84
C ALA A 257 -4.39 -1.47 -7.61
N THR A 258 -5.13 -0.70 -6.81
CA THR A 258 -5.78 -1.11 -5.56
C THR A 258 -6.76 -0.01 -5.12
N SER A 259 -7.88 -0.34 -4.48
CA SER A 259 -8.78 0.64 -3.86
C SER A 259 -8.14 1.40 -2.69
N GLU A 260 -7.03 0.90 -2.12
CA GLU A 260 -6.21 1.64 -1.16
C GLU A 260 -5.87 3.06 -1.65
N GLN A 261 -5.45 3.20 -2.91
CA GLN A 261 -4.99 4.47 -3.49
C GLN A 261 -6.08 5.57 -3.43
N PRO A 262 -7.30 5.35 -3.96
CA PRO A 262 -8.37 6.34 -3.87
C PRO A 262 -8.92 6.49 -2.45
N ILE A 263 -8.92 5.45 -1.61
CA ILE A 263 -9.40 5.58 -0.20
C ILE A 263 -8.43 6.43 0.62
N ALA A 264 -7.12 6.26 0.47
CA ALA A 264 -6.14 7.10 1.13
C ALA A 264 -6.32 8.58 0.69
N ALA A 265 -6.45 8.81 -0.62
CA ALA A 265 -6.69 10.15 -1.18
C ALA A 265 -8.05 10.76 -0.81
N TYR A 266 -9.05 9.95 -0.44
CA TYR A 266 -10.36 10.42 0.03
C TYR A 266 -10.25 11.34 1.28
N HIS A 267 -9.18 11.17 2.07
CA HIS A 267 -8.93 11.97 3.27
C HIS A 267 -7.86 13.06 3.10
N ARG A 268 -7.50 13.39 1.86
CA ARG A 268 -6.43 14.36 1.56
C ARG A 268 -6.76 15.75 2.10
N ASN A 269 -5.78 16.37 2.75
CA ASN A 269 -5.85 17.70 3.37
C ASN A 269 -6.88 17.86 4.51
N LEU A 270 -7.42 16.77 5.05
CA LEU A 270 -8.40 16.82 6.15
C LEU A 270 -7.74 16.86 7.53
N TRP A 271 -8.52 17.34 8.51
CA TRP A 271 -8.27 17.17 9.94
C TRP A 271 -9.27 16.16 10.48
N MET A 272 -8.76 15.08 11.07
CA MET A 272 -9.56 13.97 11.59
C MET A 272 -9.87 14.21 13.07
N ASP A 273 -11.15 14.32 13.39
CA ASP A 273 -11.61 14.36 14.79
C ASP A 273 -11.30 13.02 15.48
N PRO A 274 -10.60 13.01 16.63
CA PRO A 274 -10.32 11.78 17.37
C PRO A 274 -11.56 10.91 17.64
N LYS A 275 -12.74 11.50 17.79
CA LYS A 275 -14.00 10.77 18.04
C LYS A 275 -14.50 9.97 16.83
N GLU A 276 -14.02 10.27 15.63
CA GLU A 276 -14.36 9.55 14.41
C GLU A 276 -13.42 8.37 14.13
N LEU A 277 -12.38 8.19 14.95
CA LEU A 277 -11.37 7.14 14.78
C LEU A 277 -11.64 5.96 15.72
N PRO A 278 -11.37 4.72 15.29
CA PRO A 278 -10.87 4.36 13.96
C PRO A 278 -11.95 4.40 12.88
N LYS A 279 -11.61 4.93 11.69
CA LYS A 279 -12.45 4.75 10.49
C LYS A 279 -12.05 3.45 9.79
N LYS A 280 -13.05 2.67 9.35
CA LYS A 280 -12.85 1.38 8.69
C LYS A 280 -13.64 1.34 7.38
N TYR A 281 -12.96 1.10 6.27
CA TYR A 281 -13.56 1.03 4.94
C TYR A 281 -13.38 -0.35 4.32
N CYS A 282 -14.46 -0.85 3.72
CA CYS A 282 -14.47 -2.05 2.89
C CYS A 282 -14.54 -1.59 1.42
N GLY A 283 -13.36 -1.39 0.82
CA GLY A 283 -13.17 -0.85 -0.51
C GLY A 283 -13.45 -1.89 -1.60
N LEU A 284 -14.44 -1.62 -2.46
CA LEU A 284 -14.71 -2.43 -3.66
C LEU A 284 -14.19 -1.71 -4.90
N SER A 285 -13.32 -2.38 -5.67
CA SER A 285 -12.92 -1.92 -7.00
C SER A 285 -12.39 -3.01 -7.91
N THR A 286 -12.43 -2.75 -9.21
CA THR A 286 -11.53 -3.40 -10.17
C THR A 286 -10.14 -2.75 -10.06
N CYS A 287 -9.10 -3.58 -10.04
CA CYS A 287 -7.70 -3.18 -9.94
C CYS A 287 -6.99 -3.44 -11.28
N PHE A 288 -6.11 -2.52 -11.69
CA PHE A 288 -5.36 -2.59 -12.94
C PHE A 288 -3.86 -2.57 -12.68
N ARG A 289 -3.13 -3.58 -13.14
CA ARG A 289 -1.67 -3.69 -12.97
C ARG A 289 -0.97 -4.08 -14.27
N LYS A 290 0.07 -3.34 -14.65
CA LYS A 290 0.89 -3.67 -15.83
C LYS A 290 1.70 -4.96 -15.66
N GLU A 291 1.99 -5.36 -14.42
CA GLU A 291 2.76 -6.57 -14.09
C GLU A 291 4.17 -6.61 -14.74
N VAL A 292 4.80 -5.44 -14.90
CA VAL A 292 6.19 -5.33 -15.39
C VAL A 292 7.13 -5.98 -14.37
N GLY A 293 8.15 -6.71 -14.84
CA GLY A 293 9.10 -7.43 -13.97
C GLY A 293 8.70 -8.88 -13.62
N SER A 294 7.47 -9.30 -13.95
CA SER A 294 6.99 -10.68 -13.74
C SER A 294 7.17 -11.62 -14.96
N HIS A 295 8.03 -11.26 -15.92
CA HIS A 295 8.19 -12.00 -17.17
C HIS A 295 8.42 -13.51 -16.92
N GLY A 296 7.53 -14.33 -17.49
CA GLY A 296 7.60 -15.80 -17.40
C GLY A 296 7.03 -16.42 -16.12
N ARG A 297 6.61 -15.63 -15.12
CA ARG A 297 5.98 -16.13 -13.88
C ARG A 297 4.45 -16.09 -13.94
N ASP A 298 3.82 -17.18 -13.55
CA ASP A 298 2.36 -17.37 -13.46
C ASP A 298 1.62 -16.81 -14.69
N THR A 299 2.09 -17.15 -15.89
CA THR A 299 1.57 -16.56 -17.15
C THR A 299 0.27 -17.19 -17.64
N LEU A 300 -0.18 -18.27 -17.00
CA LEU A 300 -1.37 -19.03 -17.39
C LEU A 300 -2.49 -18.90 -16.35
N GLY A 301 -3.73 -19.10 -16.80
CA GLY A 301 -4.92 -18.96 -15.95
C GLY A 301 -5.21 -17.50 -15.61
N ILE A 302 -5.79 -17.27 -14.43
CA ILE A 302 -6.19 -15.92 -13.97
C ILE A 302 -5.52 -15.50 -12.65
N PHE A 303 -4.47 -16.20 -12.20
CA PHE A 303 -3.83 -15.90 -10.90
C PHE A 303 -3.03 -14.60 -10.92
N ARG A 304 -2.36 -14.29 -12.04
CA ARG A 304 -1.64 -13.03 -12.26
C ARG A 304 -2.08 -12.42 -13.58
N VAL A 305 -2.91 -11.38 -13.49
CA VAL A 305 -3.62 -10.76 -14.61
C VAL A 305 -3.58 -9.24 -14.53
N HIS A 306 -3.87 -8.57 -15.64
CA HIS A 306 -3.85 -7.10 -15.70
C HIS A 306 -5.05 -6.43 -15.05
N GLN A 307 -6.15 -7.17 -14.90
CA GLN A 307 -7.41 -6.71 -14.34
C GLN A 307 -7.90 -7.76 -13.36
N PHE A 308 -8.37 -7.36 -12.18
CA PHE A 308 -8.96 -8.26 -11.19
C PHE A 308 -9.85 -7.48 -10.21
N GLU A 309 -10.83 -8.11 -9.56
CA GLU A 309 -11.62 -7.47 -8.51
C GLU A 309 -11.00 -7.71 -7.13
N LYS A 310 -11.19 -6.72 -6.24
CA LYS A 310 -10.70 -6.81 -4.86
C LYS A 310 -11.64 -6.15 -3.87
N ILE A 311 -11.83 -6.84 -2.74
CA ILE A 311 -12.36 -6.26 -1.50
C ILE A 311 -11.17 -5.93 -0.59
N GLU A 312 -11.03 -4.65 -0.29
CA GLU A 312 -9.94 -4.09 0.50
C GLU A 312 -10.44 -3.61 1.86
N GLN A 313 -9.68 -3.88 2.91
CA GLN A 313 -9.80 -3.23 4.20
C GLN A 313 -8.88 -2.00 4.21
N PHE A 314 -9.41 -0.82 4.51
CA PHE A 314 -8.59 0.37 4.74
C PHE A 314 -9.00 1.04 6.05
N CYS A 315 -8.03 1.26 6.93
CA CYS A 315 -8.28 1.79 8.26
C CYS A 315 -7.45 3.05 8.52
N LEU A 316 -8.07 4.04 9.16
CA LEU A 316 -7.39 5.19 9.73
C LEU A 316 -7.51 5.10 11.25
N THR A 317 -6.39 5.14 11.97
CA THR A 317 -6.36 5.12 13.44
C THR A 317 -5.70 6.37 14.00
N GLN A 318 -5.94 6.63 15.28
CA GLN A 318 -5.08 7.55 16.03
C GLN A 318 -3.63 7.02 16.10
N PRO A 319 -2.63 7.90 16.18
CA PRO A 319 -1.22 7.50 16.24
C PRO A 319 -0.78 7.04 17.65
N GLU A 320 -1.52 7.39 18.71
CA GLU A 320 -1.17 7.05 20.10
C GLU A 320 -1.63 5.64 20.52
N ASP A 321 -1.12 5.18 21.68
CA ASP A 321 -1.56 3.98 22.41
C ASP A 321 -1.56 2.69 21.58
N ASP A 322 -0.59 2.53 20.69
CA ASP A 322 -0.44 1.37 19.78
C ASP A 322 -1.68 1.05 18.94
N LYS A 323 -2.62 1.98 18.77
CA LYS A 323 -3.90 1.73 18.08
C LYS A 323 -3.74 1.25 16.64
N SER A 324 -2.71 1.72 15.95
CA SER A 324 -2.40 1.21 14.60
C SER A 324 -1.91 -0.23 14.62
N TRP A 325 -1.14 -0.64 15.63
CA TRP A 325 -0.62 -2.00 15.75
C TRP A 325 -1.72 -2.98 16.19
N GLU A 326 -2.60 -2.57 17.11
CA GLU A 326 -3.82 -3.32 17.44
C GLU A 326 -4.70 -3.50 16.20
N MET A 327 -4.84 -2.47 15.36
CA MET A 327 -5.60 -2.53 14.11
C MET A 327 -4.96 -3.45 13.08
N LEU A 328 -3.63 -3.47 12.97
CA LEU A 328 -2.90 -4.39 12.08
C LEU A 328 -3.27 -5.84 12.41
N GLU A 329 -3.20 -6.22 13.69
CA GLU A 329 -3.58 -7.57 14.15
C GLU A 329 -5.08 -7.85 13.91
N SER A 330 -5.96 -6.87 14.13
CA SER A 330 -7.40 -7.01 13.85
C SER A 330 -7.68 -7.21 12.35
N MET A 331 -6.97 -6.52 11.47
CA MET A 331 -7.19 -6.58 10.01
C MET A 331 -6.73 -7.92 9.43
N ILE A 332 -5.56 -8.41 9.83
CA ILE A 332 -5.08 -9.74 9.41
C ILE A 332 -5.97 -10.84 9.98
N THR A 333 -6.43 -10.72 11.23
CA THR A 333 -7.38 -11.67 11.84
C THR A 333 -8.71 -11.70 11.10
N ALA A 334 -9.19 -10.56 10.59
CA ALA A 334 -10.40 -10.52 9.75
C ALA A 334 -10.18 -11.28 8.43
N SER A 335 -9.04 -11.10 7.76
CA SER A 335 -8.69 -11.86 6.56
C SER A 335 -8.57 -13.36 6.85
N GLU A 336 -7.88 -13.74 7.93
CA GLU A 336 -7.81 -15.13 8.40
C GLU A 336 -9.20 -15.74 8.63
N GLY A 337 -10.09 -15.00 9.30
CA GLY A 337 -11.47 -15.44 9.54
C GLY A 337 -12.25 -15.67 8.25
N PHE A 338 -11.98 -14.89 7.20
CA PHE A 338 -12.62 -15.03 5.88
C PHE A 338 -12.13 -16.29 5.14
N TYR A 339 -10.83 -16.56 5.12
CA TYR A 339 -10.30 -17.77 4.48
C TYR A 339 -10.62 -19.03 5.28
N LYS A 340 -10.67 -18.93 6.61
CA LYS A 340 -11.13 -20.03 7.48
C LYS A 340 -12.60 -20.38 7.22
N SER A 341 -13.49 -19.40 7.06
CA SER A 341 -14.90 -19.67 6.74
C SER A 341 -15.09 -20.21 5.32
N LEU A 342 -14.15 -19.92 4.41
CA LEU A 342 -14.06 -20.56 3.09
C LEU A 342 -13.43 -21.96 3.12
N GLY A 343 -13.00 -22.47 4.28
CA GLY A 343 -12.39 -23.80 4.40
C GLY A 343 -11.02 -23.95 3.73
N ILE A 344 -10.32 -22.85 3.49
CA ILE A 344 -9.03 -22.81 2.80
C ILE A 344 -7.86 -22.93 3.80
N PRO A 345 -6.93 -23.89 3.63
CA PRO A 345 -5.69 -23.94 4.41
C PRO A 345 -4.78 -22.77 4.04
N TYR A 346 -4.14 -22.16 5.04
CA TYR A 346 -3.28 -21.01 4.83
C TYR A 346 -2.15 -20.93 5.88
N ARG A 347 -1.16 -20.08 5.61
CA ARG A 347 -0.19 -19.58 6.58
C ARG A 347 -0.19 -18.06 6.58
N VAL A 348 0.13 -17.46 7.71
CA VAL A 348 0.41 -16.03 7.84
C VAL A 348 1.88 -15.85 8.09
N VAL A 349 2.52 -15.01 7.29
CA VAL A 349 3.96 -14.73 7.35
C VAL A 349 4.21 -13.24 7.61
N THR A 350 5.29 -12.91 8.30
CA THR A 350 5.82 -11.54 8.32
C THR A 350 6.86 -11.40 7.23
N ILE A 351 6.69 -10.37 6.40
CA ILE A 351 7.58 -10.12 5.29
C ILE A 351 8.90 -9.51 5.78
N VAL A 352 10.00 -9.99 5.22
CA VAL A 352 11.35 -9.50 5.51
C VAL A 352 11.53 -8.04 5.11
N SER A 353 12.38 -7.33 5.83
CA SER A 353 12.56 -5.87 5.67
C SER A 353 13.01 -5.44 4.27
N GLY A 354 13.78 -6.27 3.56
CA GLY A 354 14.23 -5.98 2.20
C GLY A 354 13.13 -6.09 1.13
N ALA A 355 12.00 -6.73 1.44
CA ALA A 355 10.85 -6.89 0.54
C ALA A 355 9.68 -5.95 0.90
N LEU A 356 9.83 -5.10 1.91
CA LEU A 356 8.84 -4.07 2.24
C LEU A 356 8.91 -2.92 1.24
N ASN A 357 7.76 -2.50 0.72
CA ASN A 357 7.66 -1.23 0.01
C ASN A 357 7.92 -0.06 0.99
N ASP A 358 8.34 1.10 0.46
CA ASP A 358 8.68 2.26 1.27
C ASP A 358 7.58 2.71 2.26
N ALA A 359 6.30 2.50 1.95
CA ALA A 359 5.22 2.95 2.84
C ALA A 359 5.03 2.05 4.07
N ALA A 360 5.20 0.73 3.93
CA ALA A 360 4.91 -0.22 5.01
C ALA A 360 6.02 -0.20 6.07
N ALA A 361 5.65 0.01 7.33
CA ALA A 361 6.52 -0.23 8.47
C ALA A 361 6.61 -1.73 8.77
N LYS A 362 5.48 -2.44 8.68
CA LYS A 362 5.37 -3.89 8.82
C LYS A 362 4.28 -4.42 7.89
N LYS A 363 4.50 -5.61 7.32
CA LYS A 363 3.56 -6.28 6.43
C LYS A 363 3.41 -7.75 6.81
N TYR A 364 2.16 -8.22 6.87
CA TYR A 364 1.81 -9.63 6.93
C TYR A 364 1.22 -10.06 5.61
N ASP A 365 1.61 -11.24 5.13
CA ASP A 365 0.94 -11.89 4.00
C ASP A 365 0.22 -13.15 4.50
N LEU A 366 -1.00 -13.35 4.02
CA LEU A 366 -1.70 -14.64 4.13
C LEU A 366 -1.53 -15.36 2.79
N GLU A 367 -0.84 -16.49 2.87
CA GLU A 367 -0.58 -17.35 1.75
C GLU A 367 -1.44 -18.60 1.89
N ALA A 368 -2.30 -18.86 0.90
CA ALA A 368 -3.16 -20.04 0.89
C ALA A 368 -2.48 -21.21 0.21
N TYR A 369 -2.82 -22.42 0.63
CA TYR A 369 -2.28 -23.63 0.03
C TYR A 369 -3.02 -23.99 -1.27
N PHE A 370 -2.26 -24.27 -2.33
CA PHE A 370 -2.76 -24.68 -3.64
C PHE A 370 -2.40 -26.14 -3.89
N PRO A 371 -3.33 -27.11 -3.69
CA PRO A 371 -3.03 -28.54 -3.74
C PRO A 371 -2.50 -29.06 -5.07
N GLY A 372 -3.03 -28.59 -6.19
CA GLY A 372 -2.58 -28.98 -7.53
C GLY A 372 -1.23 -28.38 -7.89
N SER A 373 -0.99 -27.15 -7.42
CA SER A 373 0.32 -26.49 -7.55
C SER A 373 1.36 -27.02 -6.56
N GLY A 374 0.92 -27.58 -5.43
CA GLY A 374 1.77 -28.13 -4.37
C GLY A 374 2.52 -27.07 -3.56
N ALA A 375 1.98 -25.86 -3.42
CA ALA A 375 2.68 -24.76 -2.78
C ALA A 375 1.73 -23.71 -2.19
N TYR A 376 2.25 -22.93 -1.23
CA TYR A 376 1.58 -21.74 -0.74
C TYR A 376 1.70 -20.58 -1.74
N ARG A 377 0.64 -19.76 -1.85
CA ARG A 377 0.58 -18.59 -2.73
C ARG A 377 -0.14 -17.43 -2.03
N GLU A 378 0.43 -16.24 -2.15
CA GLU A 378 -0.11 -15.01 -1.58
C GLU A 378 -1.53 -14.70 -2.09
N LEU A 379 -2.49 -14.58 -1.16
CA LEU A 379 -3.85 -14.10 -1.43
C LEU A 379 -4.17 -12.77 -0.75
N VAL A 380 -3.46 -12.44 0.31
CA VAL A 380 -3.64 -11.19 1.07
C VAL A 380 -2.29 -10.64 1.47
N SER A 381 -2.16 -9.33 1.36
CA SER A 381 -1.14 -8.53 2.05
C SER A 381 -1.84 -7.54 2.98
N CYS A 382 -1.30 -7.35 4.18
CA CYS A 382 -1.82 -6.52 5.26
C CYS A 382 -0.69 -5.66 5.84
N SER A 383 -0.74 -4.34 5.62
CA SER A 383 0.32 -3.41 5.98
C SER A 383 -0.12 -2.36 6.98
N ASN A 384 0.77 -2.04 7.92
CA ASN A 384 0.71 -0.79 8.69
C ASN A 384 1.68 0.22 8.09
N CYS A 385 1.16 1.34 7.57
CA CYS A 385 1.96 2.39 6.94
C CYS A 385 2.22 3.57 7.88
N THR A 386 1.82 3.47 9.15
CA THR A 386 1.90 4.54 10.15
C THR A 386 1.44 5.88 9.55
N ASP A 387 2.11 6.98 9.86
CA ASP A 387 1.85 8.31 9.33
C ASP A 387 2.47 8.58 7.94
N TYR A 388 3.15 7.61 7.33
CA TYR A 388 3.91 7.81 6.08
C TYR A 388 3.04 8.34 4.93
N GLN A 389 1.93 7.65 4.65
CA GLN A 389 0.96 8.08 3.64
C GLN A 389 0.22 9.35 4.07
N ALA A 390 -0.14 9.43 5.35
CA ALA A 390 -0.92 10.54 5.90
C ALA A 390 -0.17 11.88 5.84
N ARG A 391 1.16 11.89 5.98
CA ARG A 391 2.00 13.09 5.83
C ARG A 391 1.95 13.63 4.40
N ARG A 392 2.15 12.77 3.39
CA ARG A 392 2.09 13.16 1.98
C ARG A 392 0.70 13.65 1.56
N LEU A 393 -0.34 13.04 2.13
CA LEU A 393 -1.74 13.39 1.92
C LEU A 393 -2.21 14.57 2.77
N GLU A 394 -1.43 14.98 3.77
CA GLU A 394 -1.82 15.97 4.76
C GLU A 394 -3.13 15.60 5.51
N THR A 395 -3.29 14.33 5.85
CA THR A 395 -4.40 13.81 6.67
C THR A 395 -4.00 13.84 8.15
N ARG A 396 -4.45 14.87 8.85
CA ARG A 396 -3.94 15.24 10.18
C ARG A 396 -4.84 14.68 11.28
N PHE A 397 -4.27 14.46 12.45
CA PHE A 397 -4.99 14.06 13.65
C PHE A 397 -5.28 15.28 14.53
N GLY A 398 -6.51 15.39 15.04
CA GLY A 398 -6.94 16.47 15.94
C GLY A 398 -7.68 17.61 15.23
N THR A 399 -7.74 18.77 15.88
CA THR A 399 -8.49 19.94 15.39
C THR A 399 -7.56 20.99 14.82
N ALA A 400 -7.94 21.60 13.69
CA ALA A 400 -7.22 22.72 13.11
C ALA A 400 -7.05 23.87 14.13
N GLY A 401 -5.84 24.42 14.23
CA GLY A 401 -5.58 25.60 15.05
C GLY A 401 -5.35 25.33 16.53
N GLN A 402 -5.18 24.06 16.96
CA GLN A 402 -4.74 23.75 18.32
C GLN A 402 -3.41 24.48 18.63
N LYS A 403 -3.44 25.29 19.69
CA LYS A 403 -2.26 25.99 20.22
C LYS A 403 -1.66 25.15 21.33
N LYS A 404 -0.32 25.10 21.41
CA LYS A 404 0.40 24.59 22.57
C LYS A 404 0.01 25.42 23.80
N ALA A 405 -0.01 24.79 24.98
CA ALA A 405 0.04 25.51 26.24
C ALA A 405 1.32 26.37 26.23
N GLY A 406 1.17 27.70 26.10
CA GLY A 406 2.30 28.63 25.90
C GLY A 406 2.27 29.46 24.61
N GLY A 407 1.25 29.32 23.75
CA GLY A 407 0.96 30.32 22.69
C GLY A 407 1.58 30.09 21.31
N GLY A 408 2.16 28.92 21.03
CA GLY A 408 2.61 28.49 19.69
C GLY A 408 1.64 27.52 19.00
N GLN A 409 1.77 27.32 17.69
CA GLN A 409 1.01 26.27 16.99
C GLN A 409 1.52 24.88 17.44
N ALA A 410 0.62 23.94 17.76
CA ALA A 410 1.00 22.57 18.05
C ALA A 410 1.67 21.94 16.80
N ALA A 411 2.64 21.04 17.02
CA ALA A 411 3.19 20.27 15.91
C ALA A 411 2.05 19.42 15.31
N LYS A 412 1.94 19.41 13.98
CA LYS A 412 0.91 18.59 13.32
C LYS A 412 1.18 17.13 13.66
N GLN A 413 0.19 16.47 14.24
CA GLN A 413 0.14 15.02 14.30
C GLN A 413 -0.65 14.50 13.10
N TYR A 414 -0.34 13.28 12.67
CA TYR A 414 -0.97 12.63 11.52
C TYR A 414 -1.60 11.32 12.00
N VAL A 415 -2.70 10.94 11.37
CA VAL A 415 -3.30 9.62 11.61
C VAL A 415 -2.39 8.52 11.07
N HIS A 416 -2.56 7.30 11.58
CA HIS A 416 -1.94 6.14 10.97
C HIS A 416 -2.89 5.52 9.94
N MET A 417 -2.34 5.13 8.78
CA MET A 417 -3.09 4.49 7.70
C MET A 417 -2.66 3.03 7.54
N LEU A 418 -3.64 2.15 7.39
CA LEU A 418 -3.43 0.72 7.21
C LEU A 418 -4.28 0.20 6.06
N ASN A 419 -3.74 -0.78 5.35
CA ASN A 419 -4.42 -1.46 4.25
C ASN A 419 -4.30 -2.97 4.42
N SER A 420 -5.31 -3.72 3.97
CA SER A 420 -5.29 -5.17 3.96
C SER A 420 -6.25 -5.71 2.92
N THR A 421 -5.79 -6.62 2.08
CA THR A 421 -6.71 -7.34 1.21
C THR A 421 -7.62 -8.24 2.05
N LEU A 422 -8.93 -8.22 1.81
CA LEU A 422 -9.81 -9.29 2.28
C LEU A 422 -9.79 -10.44 1.27
N THR A 423 -10.09 -10.13 0.01
CA THR A 423 -10.06 -11.09 -1.09
C THR A 423 -9.76 -10.37 -2.41
N ALA A 424 -8.74 -10.85 -3.11
CA ALA A 424 -8.53 -10.58 -4.53
C ALA A 424 -9.17 -11.75 -5.30
N THR A 425 -10.31 -11.48 -5.94
CA THR A 425 -11.29 -12.52 -6.27
C THR A 425 -10.77 -13.53 -7.27
N GLU A 426 -10.01 -13.11 -8.28
CA GLU A 426 -9.38 -14.00 -9.26
C GLU A 426 -8.40 -14.98 -8.61
N ARG A 427 -7.52 -14.51 -7.71
CA ARG A 427 -6.59 -15.39 -6.99
C ARG A 427 -7.34 -16.31 -6.02
N THR A 428 -8.35 -15.79 -5.32
CA THR A 428 -9.20 -16.59 -4.44
C THR A 428 -9.96 -17.65 -5.24
N LEU A 429 -10.46 -17.35 -6.43
CA LEU A 429 -11.12 -18.31 -7.33
C LEU A 429 -10.16 -19.43 -7.72
N CYS A 430 -8.92 -19.10 -8.08
CA CYS A 430 -7.87 -20.09 -8.36
C CYS A 430 -7.65 -21.03 -7.16
N CYS A 431 -7.65 -20.48 -5.95
CA CYS A 431 -7.52 -21.27 -4.71
C CYS A 431 -8.73 -22.18 -4.46
N LEU A 432 -9.94 -21.66 -4.69
CA LEU A 432 -11.19 -22.40 -4.51
C LEU A 432 -11.25 -23.60 -5.46
N VAL A 433 -10.96 -23.41 -6.74
CA VAL A 433 -11.03 -24.51 -7.71
C VAL A 433 -10.07 -25.64 -7.33
N GLU A 434 -8.85 -25.33 -6.88
CA GLU A 434 -7.90 -26.39 -6.49
C GLU A 434 -8.31 -27.11 -5.20
N ASN A 435 -8.83 -26.39 -4.20
CA ASN A 435 -9.19 -26.97 -2.91
C ASN A 435 -10.53 -27.73 -2.94
N TYR A 436 -11.48 -27.30 -3.78
CA TYR A 436 -12.83 -27.87 -3.85
C TYR A 436 -13.05 -28.81 -5.05
N GLN A 437 -12.02 -29.14 -5.83
CA GLN A 437 -12.13 -30.06 -6.96
C GLN A 437 -12.52 -31.50 -6.55
N THR A 438 -13.36 -32.10 -7.36
CA THR A 438 -13.76 -33.52 -7.34
C THR A 438 -13.40 -34.19 -8.66
N ASP A 439 -13.78 -35.46 -8.81
CA ASP A 439 -13.66 -36.22 -10.06
C ASP A 439 -14.58 -35.68 -11.18
N LYS A 440 -15.63 -34.93 -10.83
CA LYS A 440 -16.69 -34.50 -11.75
C LYS A 440 -16.83 -32.99 -11.89
N GLY A 441 -16.12 -32.20 -11.09
CA GLY A 441 -16.27 -30.75 -11.05
C GLY A 441 -15.68 -30.13 -9.78
N MET A 442 -16.35 -29.14 -9.21
CA MET A 442 -16.02 -28.59 -7.90
C MET A 442 -17.27 -28.40 -7.03
N ASN A 443 -17.10 -28.62 -5.74
CA ASN A 443 -18.11 -28.23 -4.75
C ASN A 443 -18.06 -26.72 -4.53
N VAL A 444 -19.22 -26.07 -4.36
CA VAL A 444 -19.29 -24.66 -3.98
C VAL A 444 -19.19 -24.56 -2.46
N PRO A 445 -18.23 -23.78 -1.90
CA PRO A 445 -18.12 -23.58 -0.45
C PRO A 445 -19.45 -23.12 0.15
N GLU A 446 -19.85 -23.71 1.28
CA GLU A 446 -21.16 -23.48 1.90
C GLU A 446 -21.48 -21.99 2.09
N VAL A 447 -20.49 -21.20 2.53
CA VAL A 447 -20.63 -19.76 2.76
C VAL A 447 -20.88 -18.95 1.47
N LEU A 448 -20.54 -19.49 0.30
CA LEU A 448 -20.78 -18.85 -1.00
C LEU A 448 -22.09 -19.29 -1.65
N GLN A 449 -22.69 -20.42 -1.23
CA GLN A 449 -23.91 -20.96 -1.83
C GLN A 449 -25.08 -19.97 -1.85
N PRO A 450 -25.34 -19.18 -0.79
CA PRO A 450 -26.41 -18.16 -0.82
C PRO A 450 -26.21 -17.10 -1.91
N PHE A 451 -24.97 -16.77 -2.23
CA PHE A 451 -24.61 -15.79 -3.27
C PHE A 451 -24.51 -16.41 -4.67
N MET A 452 -24.49 -17.75 -4.75
CA MET A 452 -24.50 -18.54 -5.98
C MET A 452 -25.92 -19.05 -6.35
N GLY A 453 -26.96 -18.42 -5.80
CA GLY A 453 -28.35 -18.85 -6.04
C GLY A 453 -28.67 -20.23 -5.47
N GLY A 454 -27.99 -20.65 -4.40
CA GLY A 454 -28.15 -21.96 -3.77
C GLY A 454 -27.41 -23.10 -4.48
N LYS A 455 -26.62 -22.81 -5.51
CA LYS A 455 -25.82 -23.83 -6.21
C LYS A 455 -24.77 -24.43 -5.27
N THR A 456 -24.74 -25.76 -5.19
CA THR A 456 -23.81 -26.52 -4.34
C THR A 456 -22.67 -27.17 -5.12
N PHE A 457 -22.77 -27.27 -6.44
CA PHE A 457 -21.80 -27.97 -7.30
C PHE A 457 -21.70 -27.32 -8.69
N ILE A 458 -20.49 -27.27 -9.25
CA ILE A 458 -20.20 -26.83 -10.62
C ILE A 458 -19.55 -28.00 -11.38
N PRO A 459 -20.20 -28.60 -12.38
CA PRO A 459 -19.67 -29.75 -13.11
C PRO A 459 -18.61 -29.36 -14.15
N PHE A 460 -17.74 -30.30 -14.52
CA PHE A 460 -16.87 -30.14 -15.69
C PHE A 460 -17.70 -30.09 -16.97
N VAL A 461 -17.38 -29.15 -17.85
CA VAL A 461 -17.98 -28.96 -19.17
C VAL A 461 -17.00 -29.25 -20.32
N LYS A 462 -15.71 -29.39 -20.03
CA LYS A 462 -14.67 -29.84 -20.97
C LYS A 462 -13.83 -30.96 -20.36
N GLN A 463 -13.35 -31.88 -21.19
CA GLN A 463 -12.44 -32.94 -20.76
C GLN A 463 -10.98 -32.47 -20.82
N LEU A 464 -10.15 -32.92 -19.87
CA LEU A 464 -8.74 -32.53 -19.81
C LEU A 464 -7.96 -32.94 -21.07
N LYS A 465 -8.26 -34.11 -21.64
CA LYS A 465 -7.60 -34.62 -22.85
C LYS A 465 -7.77 -33.65 -24.03
N ASP A 466 -8.98 -33.11 -24.21
CA ASP A 466 -9.31 -32.19 -25.31
C ASP A 466 -8.60 -30.84 -25.15
N LEU A 467 -8.24 -30.46 -23.92
CA LEU A 467 -7.48 -29.24 -23.64
C LEU A 467 -5.98 -29.43 -23.90
N LYS A 468 -5.45 -30.64 -23.68
CA LYS A 468 -4.04 -30.95 -23.89
C LYS A 468 -3.68 -31.15 -25.36
N GLU A 469 -4.62 -31.64 -26.18
CA GLU A 469 -4.42 -31.79 -27.63
C GLU A 469 -4.37 -30.45 -28.38
N LYS A 470 -4.79 -29.34 -27.76
CA LYS A 470 -4.79 -27.99 -28.36
C LYS A 470 -3.54 -27.15 -28.05
N LYS A 471 -2.74 -27.55 -27.06
CA LYS A 471 -1.46 -26.91 -26.71
C LYS A 471 -0.35 -27.57 -27.50
#